data_AF-A0A382Q3E6-F1
#
_entry.id   AF-A0A382Q3E6-F1
#
_cell.length_a   1.000
_cell.length_b   1.000
_cell.length_c   1.000
_cell.angle_alpha   90.00
_cell.angle_beta   90.00
_cell.angle_gamma   90.00
#
_symmetry.space_group_name_H-M   'P 1'
#
loop_
_entity.id
_entity.type
_entity.pdbx_description
1 polymer ?
#
loop_
_entity_poly.entity_id
_entity_poly.type
_entity_poly.pdbx_seq_one_letter_code
_entity_poly.pdbx_strand_id
1 'polypeptide(L)' 'MDQFDRERVERAARIYASNRDAGLALGIAPGSFGRLCRRFGIETPQVRRKRKAGHRPPALAA' A
#
# COMPACT_ATOMS: atom_id res chain seq x y z
N MET A 1 -14.37 14.19 -12.82
CA MET A 1 -14.44 12.95 -12.02
C MET A 1 -13.04 12.57 -11.56
N ASP A 2 -12.65 12.94 -10.34
CA ASP A 2 -11.53 12.28 -9.65
C ASP A 2 -12.00 12.09 -8.20
N GLN A 3 -12.70 10.97 -7.97
CA GLN A 3 -13.41 10.70 -6.71
C GLN A 3 -12.44 10.30 -5.57
N PHE A 4 -11.15 10.19 -5.88
CA PHE A 4 -10.12 9.69 -4.98
C PHE A 4 -8.96 10.68 -4.91
N ASP A 5 -9.03 11.55 -3.89
CA ASP A 5 -7.91 12.44 -3.58
C ASP A 5 -6.67 11.62 -3.19
N ARG A 6 -5.49 12.14 -3.57
CA ARG A 6 -4.19 11.56 -3.22
C ARG A 6 -4.10 11.27 -1.72
N GLU A 7 -4.59 12.17 -0.87
CA GLU A 7 -4.57 12.01 0.58
C GLU A 7 -5.37 10.77 1.02
N ARG A 8 -6.51 10.51 0.36
CA ARG A 8 -7.37 9.36 0.67
C ARG A 8 -6.67 8.04 0.33
N VAL A 9 -5.98 8.00 -0.81
CA VAL A 9 -5.19 6.83 -1.23
C VAL A 9 -3.97 6.64 -0.33
N GLU A 10 -3.30 7.73 0.09
CA GLU A 10 -2.15 7.67 1.00
C GLU A 10 -2.57 7.17 2.38
N ARG A 11 -3.67 7.69 2.92
CA ARG A 11 -4.23 7.26 4.20
C ARG A 11 -4.56 5.77 4.16
N ALA A 12 -5.22 5.30 3.11
CA ALA A 12 -5.51 3.88 2.94
C ALA A 12 -4.23 3.04 2.86
N ALA A 13 -3.23 3.49 2.08
CA ALA A 13 -1.93 2.81 2.00
C ALA A 13 -1.18 2.76 3.34
N ARG A 14 -1.40 3.75 4.21
CA ARG A 14 -0.74 3.84 5.52
C ARG A 14 -1.44 2.99 6.59
N ILE A 15 -2.78 3.04 6.64
CA ILE A 15 -3.64 2.33 7.60
C ILE A 15 -3.66 0.83 7.30
N TYR A 16 -3.85 0.46 6.03
CA TYR A 16 -4.08 -0.93 5.65
C TYR A 16 -2.78 -1.68 5.36
N ALA A 17 -2.73 -2.95 5.75
CA ALA A 17 -1.56 -3.79 5.58
C ALA A 17 -1.42 -4.42 4.17
N SER A 18 -2.43 -4.27 3.30
CA SER A 18 -2.47 -4.91 1.99
C SER A 18 -3.30 -4.12 0.97
N ASN A 19 -2.93 -4.23 -0.30
CA ASN A 19 -3.62 -3.55 -1.41
C ASN A 19 -5.09 -3.98 -1.54
N ARG A 20 -5.40 -5.23 -1.15
CA ARG A 20 -6.76 -5.77 -1.13
C ARG A 20 -7.64 -5.06 -0.10
N ASP A 21 -7.14 -4.89 1.10
CA ASP A 21 -7.86 -4.26 2.21
C ASP A 21 -8.05 -2.76 1.96
N ALA A 22 -7.00 -2.09 1.48
CA ALA A 22 -7.06 -0.69 1.07
C ALA A 22 -8.03 -0.46 -0.10
N GLY A 23 -8.07 -1.36 -1.07
CA GLY A 23 -9.03 -1.33 -2.17
C GLY A 23 -10.47 -1.48 -1.66
N LEU A 24 -10.74 -2.49 -0.81
CA LEU A 24 -12.05 -2.72 -0.23
C LEU A 24 -12.55 -1.52 0.59
N ALA A 25 -11.68 -0.92 1.41
CA ALA A 25 -12.00 0.27 2.21
C ALA A 25 -12.33 1.51 1.36
N LEU A 26 -11.74 1.62 0.18
CA LEU A 26 -12.03 2.67 -0.79
C LEU A 26 -13.18 2.30 -1.74
N GLY A 27 -13.75 1.11 -1.63
CA GLY A 27 -14.80 0.60 -2.52
C GLY A 27 -14.31 0.32 -3.94
N ILE A 28 -13.01 0.06 -4.12
CA ILE A 28 -12.40 -0.21 -5.43
C ILE A 28 -11.80 -1.61 -5.51
N ALA A 29 -11.64 -2.10 -6.73
CA ALA A 29 -10.94 -3.35 -6.96
C ALA A 29 -9.48 -3.26 -6.46
N PRO A 30 -8.92 -4.34 -5.87
CA PRO A 30 -7.52 -4.38 -5.41
C PRO A 30 -6.51 -4.01 -6.50
N GLY A 31 -6.79 -4.39 -7.76
CA GLY A 31 -5.96 -4.06 -8.91
C GLY A 31 -5.99 -2.56 -9.26
N SER A 32 -7.12 -1.90 -9.06
CA SER A 32 -7.25 -0.45 -9.27
C SER A 32 -6.48 0.33 -8.20
N PHE A 33 -6.46 -0.14 -6.96
CA PHE A 33 -5.70 0.49 -5.88
C PHE A 33 -4.20 0.54 -6.18
N GLY A 34 -3.61 -0.56 -6.64
CA GLY A 34 -2.19 -0.58 -7.04
C GLY A 34 -1.88 0.39 -8.18
N ARG A 35 -2.82 0.54 -9.14
CA ARG A 35 -2.67 1.48 -10.26
C ARG A 35 -2.77 2.94 -9.80
N LEU A 36 -3.69 3.25 -8.88
CA LEU A 36 -3.82 4.56 -8.22
C LEU A 36 -2.57 4.92 -7.42
N CYS A 37 -2.06 4.01 -6.58
CA CYS A 37 -0.82 4.27 -5.85
C CYS A 37 0.34 4.60 -6.79
N ARG A 38 0.48 3.87 -7.91
CA ARG A 38 1.55 4.13 -8.89
C ARG A 38 1.35 5.46 -9.63
N ARG A 39 0.11 5.84 -9.95
CA ARG A 39 -0.24 7.13 -10.56
C ARG A 39 0.07 8.31 -9.62
N PHE A 40 -0.20 8.14 -8.33
CA PHE A 40 0.06 9.16 -7.32
C PHE A 40 1.46 9.11 -6.73
N GLY A 41 2.31 8.14 -7.08
CA GLY A 41 3.64 7.97 -6.49
C GLY A 41 3.64 7.53 -5.01
N ILE A 42 2.55 6.91 -4.55
CA ILE A 42 2.39 6.43 -3.17
C ILE A 42 2.98 5.03 -3.05
N GLU A 43 3.78 4.80 -2.01
CA GLU A 43 4.31 3.47 -1.71
C GLU A 43 3.18 2.53 -1.26
N THR A 44 2.96 1.44 -2.00
CA THR A 44 1.91 0.48 -1.65
C THR A 44 2.22 -0.27 -0.36
N PRO A 45 1.20 -0.66 0.44
CA PRO A 45 1.37 -1.51 1.62
C PRO A 45 2.24 -2.75 1.35
N GLN A 46 2.09 -3.34 0.17
CA GLN A 46 2.81 -4.55 -0.24
C GLN A 46 4.32 -4.29 -0.41
N VAL A 47 4.70 -3.14 -0.99
CA VAL A 47 6.10 -2.71 -1.12
C VAL A 47 6.68 -2.37 0.26
N ARG A 48 5.91 -1.65 1.09
CA ARG A 48 6.30 -1.35 2.47
C ARG A 48 6.55 -2.61 3.29
N ARG A 49 5.68 -3.62 3.14
CA ARG A 49 5.81 -4.91 3.82
C ARG A 49 7.02 -5.70 3.31
N LYS A 50 7.29 -5.69 2.00
CA LYS A 50 8.52 -6.27 1.42
C LYS A 50 9.78 -5.58 1.93
N ARG A 51 9.78 -4.25 2.05
CA ARG A 51 10.89 -3.49 2.65
C ARG A 51 11.11 -3.85 4.13
N LYS A 52 10.04 -3.94 4.93
CA LYS A 52 10.14 -4.41 6.32
C LYS A 52 10.60 -5.87 6.43
N ALA A 53 10.14 -6.75 5.56
CA ALA A 53 10.56 -8.15 5.53
C ALA A 53 12.02 -8.30 5.07
N GLY A 54 12.49 -7.45 4.15
CA GLY A 54 13.90 -7.34 3.75
C GLY A 54 14.78 -6.66 4.80
N HIS A 55 14.17 -5.98 5.79
CA HIS A 55 14.82 -5.49 7.01
C HIS A 55 14.58 -6.44 8.19
N ARG A 56 14.52 -7.75 7.93
CA ARG A 56 15.03 -8.69 8.93
C ARG A 56 16.55 -8.49 8.88
N PRO A 57 17.22 -7.84 9.85
CA PRO A 57 18.66 -8.02 9.95
C PRO A 57 18.90 -9.53 9.91
N PRO A 58 19.91 -10.04 9.17
CA PRO A 58 20.22 -11.45 9.21
C PRO A 58 20.23 -11.83 10.68
N ALA A 59 19.35 -12.77 11.03
CA ALA A 59 19.21 -13.22 12.41
C ALA A 59 20.62 -13.49 12.90
N LEU A 60 20.98 -12.84 14.00
CA LEU A 60 22.12 -13.13 14.85
C LEU A 60 22.52 -14.60 14.67
N ALA A 61 23.50 -14.83 13.80
CA ALA A 61 24.15 -16.11 13.66
C ALA A 61 25.12 -16.17 14.85
N ALA A 62 24.57 -16.55 16.00
CA ALA A 62 25.32 -16.92 17.19
C ALA A 62 25.49 -18.43 17.20
#